data_AF-A0A4Q3SMS8-F1
#
_entry.id   AF-A0A4Q3SMS8-F1
#
_cell.length_a   1.000
_cell.length_b   1.000
_cell.length_c   1.000
_cell.angle_alpha   90.00
_cell.angle_beta   90.00
_cell.angle_gamma   90.00
#
_symmetry.space_group_name_H-M   'P 1'
#
loop_
_entity.id
_entity.type
_entity.pdbx_description
1 polymer ?
#
loop_
_entity_poly.entity_id
_entity_poly.type
_entity_poly.pdbx_seq_one_letter_code
_entity_poly.pdbx_strand_id
1 'polypeptide(L)'
;AYNGAGRLIKSADYLVLAGKIVSVEARHAAYIRDLISNGSFADSSVIDSNGLDKALAPKDVLAAAAPFIVTKINASNLPTS
;
A
#
# COMPACT_ATOMS: atom_id res chain seq x y z
N ALA A 1 -0.88 1.51 -0.11
CA ALA A 1 -0.67 2.82 0.57
C ALA A 1 -1.58 3.00 1.79
N TYR A 2 -2.90 2.80 1.64
CA TYR A 2 -3.86 2.98 2.73
C TYR A 2 -3.64 2.07 3.94
N ASN A 3 -3.14 0.84 3.74
CA ASN A 3 -2.89 -0.10 4.84
C ASN A 3 -1.92 0.48 5.89
N GLY A 4 -0.84 1.15 5.46
CA GLY A 4 0.09 1.82 6.38
C GLY A 4 -0.32 3.22 6.80
N ALA A 5 -1.26 3.86 6.08
CA ALA A 5 -1.85 5.13 6.47
C ALA A 5 -3.06 4.98 7.41
N GLY A 6 -3.59 3.76 7.63
CA GLY A 6 -4.82 3.52 8.38
C GLY A 6 -4.82 4.13 9.79
N ARG A 7 -3.67 4.11 10.48
CA ARG A 7 -3.49 4.73 11.82
C ARG A 7 -3.70 6.26 11.83
N LEU A 8 -3.54 6.90 10.67
CA LEU A 8 -3.71 8.34 10.49
C LEU A 8 -5.19 8.70 10.26
N ILE A 9 -6.05 7.72 9.93
CA ILE A 9 -7.47 7.91 9.69
C ILE A 9 -8.22 7.84 11.01
N LYS A 10 -8.84 8.97 11.42
CA LYS A 10 -9.53 9.07 12.72
C LYS A 10 -11.00 8.64 12.67
N SER A 11 -11.67 8.88 11.54
CA SER A 11 -13.07 8.49 11.37
C SER A 11 -13.18 7.00 11.03
N ALA A 12 -14.01 6.27 11.79
CA ALA A 12 -14.28 4.86 11.52
C ALA A 12 -14.86 4.64 10.12
N ASP A 13 -15.75 5.53 9.66
CA ASP A 13 -16.35 5.42 8.32
C ASP A 13 -15.31 5.52 7.21
N TYR A 14 -14.34 6.43 7.37
CA TYR A 14 -13.24 6.58 6.42
C TYR A 14 -12.23 5.45 6.50
N LEU A 15 -12.01 4.88 7.69
CA LEU A 15 -11.18 3.70 7.83
C LEU A 15 -11.80 2.50 7.12
N VAL A 16 -13.12 2.31 7.26
CA VAL A 16 -13.88 1.27 6.53
C VAL A 16 -13.78 1.50 5.03
N LEU A 17 -13.95 2.74 4.56
CA LEU A 17 -13.83 3.06 3.15
C LEU A 17 -12.41 2.78 2.61
N ALA A 18 -11.38 3.19 3.35
CA ALA A 18 -9.99 2.92 3.00
C ALA A 18 -9.69 1.41 2.96
N GLY A 19 -10.26 0.64 3.89
CA GLY A 19 -10.20 -0.82 3.90
C GLY A 19 -10.81 -1.46 2.65
N LYS A 20 -11.94 -0.93 2.16
CA LYS A 20 -12.55 -1.37 0.90
C LYS A 20 -11.66 -1.08 -0.30
N ILE A 21 -11.05 0.10 -0.36
CA ILE A 21 -10.14 0.50 -1.44
C ILE A 21 -8.93 -0.44 -1.49
N VAL A 22 -8.25 -0.63 -0.36
CA VAL A 22 -7.04 -1.46 -0.33
C VAL A 22 -7.33 -2.93 -0.64
N SER A 23 -8.53 -3.44 -0.33
CA SER A 23 -8.93 -4.80 -0.72
C SER A 23 -8.97 -4.98 -2.24
N VAL A 24 -9.42 -3.97 -2.98
CA VAL A 24 -9.44 -3.98 -4.45
C VAL A 24 -8.02 -3.83 -4.99
N GLU A 25 -7.25 -2.86 -4.48
CA GLU A 25 -5.85 -2.64 -4.87
C GLU A 25 -5.00 -3.91 -4.69
N ALA A 26 -5.13 -4.60 -3.55
CA ALA A 26 -4.40 -5.82 -3.24
C ALA A 26 -4.73 -6.95 -4.22
N ARG A 27 -6.01 -7.13 -4.58
CA ARG A 27 -6.42 -8.16 -5.55
C ARG A 27 -5.86 -7.89 -6.94
N HIS A 28 -5.89 -6.63 -7.38
CA HIS A 28 -5.31 -6.25 -8.67
C HIS A 28 -3.80 -6.47 -8.67
N ALA A 29 -3.10 -6.06 -7.61
CA ALA A 29 -1.65 -6.26 -7.49
C ALA A 29 -1.26 -7.74 -7.45
N ALA A 30 -2.00 -8.57 -6.70
CA ALA A 30 -1.77 -10.01 -6.62
C ALA A 30 -1.94 -10.70 -7.99
N TYR A 31 -3.00 -10.36 -8.72
CA TYR A 31 -3.25 -10.91 -10.05
C TYR A 31 -2.14 -10.53 -11.05
N ILE A 32 -1.77 -9.25 -11.12
CA ILE A 32 -0.70 -8.80 -12.03
C ILE A 32 0.62 -9.49 -11.69
N ARG A 33 0.95 -9.64 -10.41
CA ARG A 33 2.19 -10.31 -9.99
C ARG A 33 2.21 -11.78 -10.40
N ASP A 34 1.10 -12.48 -10.21
CA ASP A 34 0.99 -13.89 -10.57
C ASP A 34 1.11 -14.11 -12.09
N LEU A 35 0.61 -13.16 -12.90
CA LEU A 35 0.84 -13.15 -14.35
C LEU A 35 2.31 -12.92 -14.74
N ILE A 36 3.06 -12.13 -13.96
CA ILE A 36 4.49 -11.88 -14.20
C ILE A 36 5.33 -13.07 -13.74
N SER A 37 4.97 -13.69 -12.62
CA SER A 37 5.66 -14.83 -12.02
C SER A 37 4.64 -15.79 -11.41
N ASN A 38 4.45 -16.94 -12.05
CA ASN A 38 3.46 -17.93 -11.61
C ASN A 38 3.71 -18.38 -10.16
N GLY A 39 2.64 -18.41 -9.35
CA GLY A 39 2.68 -18.83 -7.95
C GLY A 39 3.07 -17.72 -6.97
N SER A 40 3.16 -16.46 -7.43
CA SER A 40 3.56 -15.30 -6.61
C SER A 40 2.37 -14.54 -5.99
N PHE A 41 1.13 -15.00 -6.21
CA PHE A 41 -0.11 -14.35 -5.76
C PHE A 41 -0.04 -13.76 -4.33
N ALA A 42 0.46 -14.55 -3.37
CA ALA A 42 0.64 -14.15 -1.97
C ALA A 42 1.99 -14.61 -1.41
N ASP A 43 3.07 -14.40 -2.16
CA ASP A 43 4.42 -14.75 -1.70
C ASP A 43 4.91 -13.84 -0.54
N SER A 44 5.98 -14.28 0.13
CA SER A 44 6.59 -13.58 1.27
C SER A 44 7.21 -12.22 0.93
N SER A 45 7.31 -11.86 -0.35
CA SER A 45 7.77 -10.53 -0.75
C SER A 45 6.69 -9.46 -0.45
N VAL A 46 5.41 -9.85 -0.37
CA VAL A 46 4.30 -8.90 -0.16
C VAL A 46 3.48 -9.13 1.10
N ILE A 47 3.50 -10.33 1.68
CA ILE A 47 2.85 -10.60 2.97
C ILE A 47 3.85 -10.62 4.13
N ASP A 48 3.38 -10.30 5.32
CA ASP A 48 4.13 -10.45 6.58
C ASP A 48 4.01 -11.88 7.15
N SER A 49 4.62 -12.13 8.31
CA SER A 49 4.58 -13.44 8.98
C SER A 49 3.16 -13.87 9.41
N ASN A 50 2.21 -12.93 9.47
CA ASN A 50 0.82 -13.18 9.82
C ASN A 50 -0.06 -13.42 8.58
N GLY A 51 0.52 -13.39 7.38
CA GLY A 51 -0.22 -13.49 6.12
C GLY A 51 -0.96 -12.22 5.74
N LEU A 52 -0.60 -11.07 6.33
CA LEU A 52 -1.20 -9.78 6.03
C LEU A 52 -0.37 -9.04 4.98
N ASP A 53 -1.04 -8.30 4.10
CA ASP A 53 -0.39 -7.41 3.14
C ASP A 53 0.49 -6.38 3.85
N LYS A 54 1.73 -6.20 3.38
CA LYS A 54 2.71 -5.32 4.04
C LYS A 54 2.22 -3.87 4.09
N ALA A 55 2.23 -3.31 5.30
CA ALA A 55 1.85 -1.92 5.53
C ALA A 55 3.07 -0.98 5.44
N LEU A 56 3.09 -0.12 4.43
CA LEU A 56 4.12 0.92 4.23
C LEU A 56 3.62 2.30 4.69
N ALA A 57 4.42 3.02 5.48
CA ALA A 57 4.08 4.39 5.87
C ALA A 57 4.12 5.33 4.65
N PRO A 58 3.42 6.48 4.66
CA PRO A 58 3.36 7.39 3.51
C PRO A 58 4.72 7.78 2.93
N LYS A 59 5.73 8.00 3.78
CA LYS A 59 7.11 8.29 3.36
C LYS A 59 7.76 7.14 2.59
N ASP A 60 7.49 5.91 2.99
CA ASP A 60 8.09 4.70 2.41
C ASP A 60 7.41 4.38 1.07
N VAL A 61 6.10 4.63 0.98
CA VAL A 61 5.35 4.58 -0.28
C VAL A 61 5.92 5.59 -1.28
N LEU A 62 6.17 6.83 -0.85
CA LEU A 62 6.75 7.84 -1.72
C LEU A 62 8.15 7.45 -2.19
N ALA A 63 8.99 6.92 -1.29
CA ALA A 63 10.32 6.44 -1.66
C ALA A 63 10.26 5.30 -2.70
N ALA A 64 9.33 4.36 -2.54
CA ALA A 64 9.12 3.27 -3.49
C ALA A 64 8.56 3.76 -4.84
N ALA A 65 7.72 4.80 -4.84
CA ALA A 65 7.14 5.37 -6.03
C ALA A 65 8.08 6.36 -6.76
N ALA A 66 9.06 6.95 -6.06
CA ALA A 66 9.93 8.01 -6.56
C ALA A 66 10.58 7.73 -7.92
N PRO A 67 11.05 6.50 -8.26
CA PRO A 67 11.62 6.21 -9.57
C PRO A 67 10.65 6.40 -10.75
N PHE A 68 9.34 6.36 -10.49
CA PHE A 68 8.29 6.49 -11.51
C PHE A 68 7.73 7.91 -11.62
N ILE A 69 8.15 8.82 -10.73
CA ILE A 69 7.62 10.18 -10.65
C ILE A 69 8.56 11.12 -11.41
N VAL A 70 8.09 11.64 -12.55
CA VAL A 70 8.87 12.59 -13.37
C VAL A 70 8.77 14.01 -12.83
N THR A 71 7.61 14.41 -12.33
CA THR A 71 7.37 15.76 -11.80
C THR A 71 7.91 15.87 -10.39
N LYS A 72 8.75 16.88 -10.11
CA LYS A 72 9.22 17.15 -8.74
C LYS A 72 8.03 17.44 -7.82
N ILE A 73 7.94 16.71 -6.71
CA ILE A 73 6.90 16.88 -5.70
C ILE A 73 7.54 17.33 -4.38
N ASN A 74 6.89 18.27 -3.69
CA ASN A 74 7.25 18.60 -2.32
C ASN A 74 6.50 17.66 -1.35
N ALA A 75 7.25 16.94 -0.52
CA ALA A 75 6.71 15.97 0.44
C ALA A 75 6.99 16.36 1.91
N SER A 76 7.33 17.62 2.17
CA SER A 76 7.72 18.08 3.51
C SER A 76 6.61 17.97 4.56
N ASN A 77 5.35 17.91 4.12
CA ASN A 77 4.16 17.90 4.99
C ASN A 77 3.42 16.56 4.97
N LEU A 78 4.13 15.44 4.73
CA LEU A 78 3.49 14.13 4.83
C LEU A 78 3.01 13.86 6.27
N PRO A 79 1.80 13.31 6.45
CA PRO A 79 1.23 13.08 7.77
C PRO A 79 1.96 11.94 8.50
N THR A 80 2.21 12.12 9.80
CA THR A 80 3.00 11.21 10.64
C THR A 80 2.24 10.63 11.84
N SER A 81 1.12 11.23 12.25
CA SER A 81 0.30 10.82 13.42
C SER A 81 -1.19 11.13 13.26
#